data_AF-A0A828UEH4-F1
#
_entry.id   AF-A0A828UEH4-F1
#
_cell.length_a   1.000
_cell.length_b   1.000
_cell.length_c   1.000
_cell.angle_alpha   90.00
_cell.angle_beta   90.00
_cell.angle_gamma   90.00
#
_symmetry.space_group_name_H-M   'P 1'
#
loop_
_entity.id
_entity.type
_entity.pdbx_description
1 polymer ?
#
loop_
_entity_poly.entity_id
_entity_poly.type
_entity_poly.pdbx_seq_one_letter_code
_entity_poly.pdbx_strand_id
1 'polypeptide(L)'
;MKKILFTFLFVVSSVVNAEVNTSVDVSGKNDSRKEENKLPDVDLEKYKDELLSYQELQRKNMMLKLQSENQKLESEIKKSGSFISYDTNENTIYLMSIMTTPKKGLCATIFNGAISRVCKGDIINEHSVVSDITGNYVEIRSINNISDPVQKIFLR
;
A
#
# COMPACT_ATOMS: atom_id res chain seq x y z
N MET A 1 -22.81 18.74 20.19
CA MET A 1 -23.17 17.87 19.06
C MET A 1 -22.73 18.53 17.76
N LYS A 2 -21.75 17.98 17.05
CA LYS A 2 -21.38 18.42 15.69
C LYS A 2 -21.43 17.19 14.79
N LYS A 3 -22.40 17.17 13.87
CA LYS A 3 -22.61 16.09 12.90
C LYS A 3 -21.52 16.20 11.84
N ILE A 4 -20.62 15.22 11.76
CA ILE A 4 -19.66 15.09 10.67
C ILE A 4 -20.32 14.22 9.61
N LEU A 5 -20.62 14.84 8.48
CA LEU A 5 -21.16 14.17 7.29
C LEU A 5 -20.00 13.41 6.63
N PHE A 6 -20.00 12.08 6.72
CA PHE A 6 -19.07 11.23 5.99
C PHE A 6 -19.66 10.94 4.61
N THR A 7 -19.16 11.60 3.58
CA THR A 7 -19.50 11.26 2.20
C THR A 7 -18.67 10.05 1.78
N PHE A 8 -19.24 8.85 1.85
CA PHE A 8 -18.65 7.64 1.30
C PHE A 8 -18.74 7.69 -0.23
N LEU A 9 -17.59 7.82 -0.90
CA LEU A 9 -17.50 7.68 -2.34
C LEU A 9 -17.43 6.18 -2.66
N PHE A 10 -18.60 5.58 -2.92
CA PHE A 10 -18.70 4.22 -3.44
C PHE A 10 -18.33 4.22 -4.93
N VAL A 11 -17.14 3.72 -5.27
CA VAL A 11 -16.82 3.34 -6.65
C VAL A 11 -17.41 1.95 -6.87
N VAL A 12 -18.66 1.89 -7.35
CA VAL A 12 -19.25 0.65 -7.84
C VAL A 12 -18.68 0.42 -9.23
N SER A 13 -17.69 -0.47 -9.34
CA SER A 13 -17.30 -1.01 -10.64
C SER A 13 -18.45 -1.88 -11.15
N SER A 14 -19.24 -1.35 -12.08
CA SER A 14 -20.25 -2.11 -12.80
C SER A 14 -19.54 -3.19 -13.61
N VAL A 15 -19.64 -4.45 -13.18
CA VAL A 15 -19.48 -5.60 -14.06
C VAL A 15 -20.65 -5.50 -15.04
N VAL A 16 -20.37 -5.15 -16.29
CA VAL A 16 -21.36 -5.19 -17.36
C VAL A 16 -21.66 -6.66 -17.63
N ASN A 17 -22.70 -7.18 -16.99
CA ASN A 17 -23.41 -8.34 -17.54
C ASN A 17 -24.08 -7.84 -18.82
N ALA A 18 -23.47 -8.15 -19.96
CA ALA A 18 -24.17 -8.06 -21.23
C ALA A 18 -25.20 -9.19 -21.28
N GLU A 19 -26.38 -8.96 -20.70
CA GLU A 19 -27.57 -9.71 -21.11
C GLU A 19 -27.82 -9.39 -22.59
N VAL A 20 -27.50 -10.36 -23.45
CA VAL A 20 -27.86 -10.33 -24.86
C VAL A 20 -29.36 -10.54 -24.96
N ASN A 21 -30.12 -9.46 -24.83
CA ASN A 21 -31.52 -9.41 -25.23
C ASN A 21 -31.58 -9.17 -26.74
N THR A 22 -31.44 -10.24 -27.53
CA THR A 22 -31.85 -10.22 -28.94
C THR A 22 -33.29 -10.68 -29.05
N SER A 23 -34.25 -9.77 -28.84
CA SER A 23 -35.57 -9.91 -29.46
C SER A 23 -35.56 -9.09 -30.74
N VAL A 24 -35.14 -9.70 -31.84
CA VAL A 24 -35.32 -9.11 -33.17
C VAL A 24 -36.65 -9.62 -33.69
N ASP A 25 -37.65 -8.75 -33.66
CA ASP A 25 -38.93 -8.95 -34.31
C ASP A 25 -38.71 -8.82 -35.84
N VAL A 26 -38.91 -9.90 -36.58
CA VAL A 26 -38.84 -9.89 -38.06
C VAL A 26 -40.20 -10.29 -38.60
N SER A 27 -41.07 -9.28 -38.77
CA SER A 27 -42.24 -9.40 -39.63
C SER A 27 -41.78 -9.37 -41.10
N GLY A 28 -42.12 -10.45 -41.80
CA GLY A 28 -41.46 -10.84 -43.04
C GLY A 28 -41.81 -10.02 -44.28
N LYS A 29 -40.97 -10.19 -45.29
CA LYS A 29 -41.35 -10.19 -46.71
C LYS A 29 -40.34 -11.02 -47.50
N ASN A 30 -40.88 -11.88 -48.34
CA ASN A 30 -40.25 -12.87 -49.20
C ASN A 30 -39.16 -12.25 -50.10
N ASP A 31 -38.06 -12.97 -50.39
CA ASP A 31 -37.90 -13.72 -51.64
C ASP A 31 -36.49 -14.34 -51.83
N SER A 32 -36.47 -15.57 -52.37
CA SER A 32 -35.43 -16.22 -53.20
C SER A 32 -33.95 -16.37 -52.72
N ARG A 33 -33.50 -17.64 -52.76
CA ARG A 33 -32.13 -18.20 -52.65
C ARG A 33 -31.49 -18.21 -51.26
N LYS A 34 -31.77 -19.29 -50.52
CA LYS A 34 -30.96 -19.74 -49.38
C LYS A 34 -29.62 -20.29 -49.91
N GLU A 35 -28.63 -19.43 -50.12
CA GLU A 35 -27.28 -19.86 -49.79
C GLU A 35 -27.22 -19.91 -48.28
N GLU A 36 -27.08 -21.11 -47.72
CA GLU A 36 -26.72 -21.28 -46.32
C GLU A 36 -25.38 -20.59 -46.13
N ASN A 37 -25.39 -19.35 -45.65
CA ASN A 37 -24.25 -18.76 -44.97
C ASN A 37 -24.02 -19.60 -43.71
N LYS A 38 -23.35 -20.74 -43.88
CA LYS A 38 -22.85 -21.52 -42.76
C LYS A 38 -21.94 -20.58 -42.00
N LEU A 39 -22.32 -20.30 -40.76
CA LEU A 39 -21.44 -19.63 -39.81
C LEU A 39 -20.11 -20.38 -39.81
N PRO A 40 -18.97 -19.67 -39.78
CA PRO A 40 -17.67 -20.33 -39.74
C PRO A 40 -17.68 -21.33 -38.59
N ASP A 41 -17.19 -22.54 -38.85
CA ASP A 41 -17.15 -23.60 -37.86
C ASP A 41 -16.22 -23.14 -36.72
N VAL A 42 -16.82 -22.76 -35.58
CA VAL A 42 -16.08 -22.26 -34.43
C VAL A 42 -15.57 -23.47 -33.68
N ASP A 43 -14.28 -23.76 -33.83
CA ASP A 43 -13.60 -24.74 -33.02
C ASP A 43 -13.54 -24.26 -31.56
N LEU A 44 -14.49 -24.74 -30.76
CA LEU A 44 -14.65 -24.40 -29.36
C LEU A 44 -13.43 -24.81 -28.51
N GLU A 45 -12.68 -25.84 -28.92
CA GLU A 45 -11.49 -26.27 -28.20
C GLU A 45 -10.32 -25.31 -28.48
N LYS A 46 -10.14 -24.91 -29.75
CA LYS A 46 -9.16 -23.88 -30.11
C LYS A 46 -9.40 -22.57 -29.36
N TYR A 47 -10.66 -22.16 -29.22
CA TYR A 47 -10.99 -20.94 -28.47
C TYR A 47 -10.69 -21.05 -26.97
N LYS A 48 -10.91 -22.22 -26.37
CA LYS A 48 -10.54 -22.46 -24.95
C LYS A 48 -9.04 -22.38 -24.76
N ASP A 49 -8.26 -22.97 -25.66
CA ASP A 49 -6.80 -22.94 -25.60
C ASP A 49 -6.25 -21.52 -25.77
N GLU A 50 -6.79 -20.74 -26.72
CA GLU A 50 -6.44 -19.33 -26.90
C GLU A 50 -6.78 -18.49 -25.67
N LEU A 51 -7.94 -18.74 -25.04
CA LEU A 51 -8.34 -18.05 -23.81
C LEU A 51 -7.39 -18.38 -22.64
N LEU A 52 -7.01 -19.64 -22.49
CA LEU A 52 -6.09 -20.07 -21.44
C LEU A 52 -4.70 -19.43 -21.63
N SER A 53 -4.22 -19.42 -22.87
CA SER A 53 -2.96 -18.76 -23.26
C SER A 53 -2.98 -17.27 -22.94
N TYR A 54 -4.08 -16.58 -23.23
CA TYR A 54 -4.22 -15.16 -22.92
C TYR A 54 -4.18 -14.88 -21.41
N GLN A 55 -4.84 -15.71 -20.60
CA GLN A 55 -4.80 -15.59 -19.14
C GLN A 55 -3.39 -15.82 -18.57
N GLU A 56 -2.65 -16.79 -19.12
CA GLU A 56 -1.25 -17.02 -18.76
C GLU A 56 -0.37 -15.83 -19.11
N LEU A 57 -0.56 -15.26 -20.30
CA LEU A 57 0.17 -14.09 -20.75
C LEU A 57 -0.12 -12.87 -19.85
N GLN A 58 -1.37 -12.68 -19.45
CA GLN A 58 -1.77 -11.61 -18.53
C GLN A 58 -1.10 -11.76 -17.16
N ARG A 59 -1.07 -12.98 -16.60
CA ARG A 59 -0.36 -13.26 -15.34
C ARG A 59 1.13 -12.99 -15.46
N LYS A 60 1.76 -13.40 -16.56
CA LYS A 60 3.19 -13.18 -16.81
C LYS A 60 3.51 -11.69 -16.95
N ASN A 61 2.69 -10.93 -17.67
CA ASN A 61 2.85 -9.49 -17.81
C ASN A 61 2.74 -8.76 -16.47
N MET A 62 1.78 -9.15 -15.62
CA MET A 62 1.64 -8.59 -14.28
C MET A 62 2.86 -8.89 -13.40
N MET A 63 3.35 -10.13 -13.44
CA MET A 63 4.56 -10.53 -12.72
C MET A 63 5.79 -9.72 -13.17
N LEU A 64 6.00 -9.56 -14.47
CA LEU A 64 7.11 -8.77 -15.01
C LEU A 64 7.02 -7.30 -14.60
N LYS A 65 5.80 -6.73 -14.58
CA LYS A 65 5.58 -5.37 -14.09
C LYS A 65 5.96 -5.22 -12.62
N LEU A 66 5.52 -6.14 -11.77
CA LEU A 66 5.88 -6.16 -10.35
C LEU A 66 7.39 -6.32 -10.14
N GLN A 67 8.04 -7.19 -10.92
CA GLN A 67 9.50 -7.36 -10.87
C GLN A 67 10.23 -6.07 -11.27
N SER A 68 9.75 -5.37 -12.29
CA SER A 68 10.32 -4.08 -12.71
C SER A 68 10.12 -2.99 -11.65
N GLU A 69 8.94 -2.91 -11.03
CA GLU A 69 8.67 -1.99 -9.93
C GLU A 69 9.57 -2.29 -8.72
N ASN A 70 9.74 -3.57 -8.36
CA ASN A 70 10.64 -3.99 -7.29
C ASN A 70 12.10 -3.62 -7.59
N GLN A 71 12.59 -3.86 -8.81
CA GLN A 71 13.94 -3.47 -9.21
C GLN A 71 14.13 -1.95 -9.15
N LYS A 72 13.12 -1.17 -9.56
CA LYS A 72 13.15 0.28 -9.48
C LYS A 72 13.24 0.74 -8.02
N LEU A 73 12.38 0.21 -7.14
CA LEU A 73 12.40 0.48 -5.71
C LEU A 73 13.74 0.11 -5.08
N GLU A 74 14.27 -1.08 -5.37
CA GLU A 74 15.61 -1.48 -4.90
C GLU A 74 16.70 -0.51 -5.35
N SER A 75 16.63 -0.03 -6.60
CA SER A 75 17.60 0.93 -7.11
C SER A 75 17.47 2.31 -6.44
N GLU A 76 16.25 2.75 -6.14
CA GLU A 76 15.99 4.00 -5.41
C GLU A 76 16.44 3.90 -3.95
N ILE A 77 16.24 2.74 -3.32
CA ILE A 77 16.75 2.42 -1.98
C ILE A 77 18.29 2.43 -1.96
N LYS A 78 18.94 1.81 -2.96
CA LYS A 78 20.42 1.78 -3.06
C LYS A 78 20.99 3.17 -3.37
N LYS A 79 20.35 3.96 -4.24
CA LYS A 79 20.78 5.32 -4.60
C LYS A 79 20.59 6.33 -3.47
N SER A 80 19.55 6.17 -2.65
CA SER A 80 19.28 7.04 -1.50
C SER A 80 20.20 6.77 -0.30
N GLY A 81 21.12 5.80 -0.41
CA GLY A 81 22.23 5.63 0.53
C GLY A 81 21.82 5.33 1.97
N SER A 82 20.58 4.88 2.21
CA SER A 82 20.11 4.66 3.58
C SER A 82 18.96 3.65 3.65
N PHE A 83 19.23 2.39 3.29
CA PHE A 83 18.94 1.39 4.30
C PHE A 83 20.21 1.28 5.12
N ILE A 84 20.26 2.03 6.21
CA ILE A 84 21.12 1.63 7.30
C ILE A 84 20.56 0.26 7.68
N SER A 85 21.25 -0.81 7.27
CA SER A 85 21.15 -2.06 8.00
C SER A 85 21.60 -1.67 9.40
N TYR A 86 20.64 -1.39 10.26
CA TYR A 86 20.93 -1.13 11.63
C TYR A 86 21.48 -2.45 12.14
N ASP A 87 22.81 -2.52 12.30
CA ASP A 87 23.38 -3.39 13.31
C ASP A 87 22.64 -3.00 14.58
N THR A 88 21.58 -3.76 14.88
CA THR A 88 20.77 -3.57 16.07
C THR A 88 21.61 -4.07 17.22
N ASN A 89 22.61 -3.28 17.61
CA ASN A 89 22.92 -3.17 19.02
C ASN A 89 21.56 -2.88 19.67
N GLU A 90 21.10 -3.79 20.52
CA GLU A 90 19.73 -3.87 21.06
C GLU A 90 19.26 -2.57 21.76
N ASN A 91 20.15 -1.60 21.94
CA ASN A 91 19.90 -0.29 22.53
C ASN A 91 19.86 0.89 21.55
N THR A 92 19.93 0.68 20.23
CA THR A 92 19.91 1.83 19.30
C THR A 92 18.49 2.25 18.97
N ILE A 93 18.13 3.46 19.38
CA ILE A 93 16.80 4.04 19.17
C ILE A 93 16.79 4.85 17.86
N TYR A 94 15.81 4.59 17.00
CA TYR A 94 15.62 5.32 15.74
C TYR A 94 14.31 6.08 15.74
N LEU A 95 14.35 7.33 15.29
CA LEU A 95 13.17 8.18 15.15
C LEU A 95 12.61 8.04 13.73
N MET A 96 11.37 7.56 13.63
CA MET A 96 10.72 7.28 12.34
C MET A 96 9.78 8.40 11.89
N SER A 97 9.04 8.99 12.83
CA SER A 97 8.16 10.12 12.52
C SER A 97 7.80 10.90 13.79
N ILE A 98 7.37 12.14 13.59
CA ILE A 98 6.83 13.00 14.65
C ILE A 98 5.44 13.45 14.20
N MET A 99 4.46 13.34 15.10
CA MET A 99 3.07 13.66 14.83
C MET A 99 2.46 14.46 15.98
N THR A 100 1.55 15.37 15.65
CA THR A 100 0.79 16.12 16.66
C THR A 100 -0.48 15.35 17.01
N THR A 101 -0.72 15.15 18.31
CA THR A 101 -1.92 14.53 18.85
C THR A 101 -2.74 15.57 19.63
N PRO A 102 -4.09 15.58 19.53
CA PRO A 102 -4.91 16.61 20.18
C PRO A 102 -4.81 16.64 21.72
N LYS A 103 -4.49 15.51 22.35
CA LYS A 103 -4.46 15.38 23.82
C LYS A 103 -3.06 15.44 24.43
N LYS A 104 -2.04 14.93 23.74
CA LYS A 104 -0.68 14.80 24.26
C LYS A 104 0.33 15.73 23.56
N GLY A 105 -0.12 16.55 22.60
CA GLY A 105 0.79 17.39 21.82
C GLY A 105 1.64 16.54 20.88
N LEU A 106 2.92 16.89 20.74
CA LEU A 106 3.85 16.16 19.89
C LEU A 106 4.17 14.78 20.48
N CYS A 107 4.07 13.76 19.65
CA CYS A 107 4.47 12.39 19.92
C CYS A 107 5.30 11.87 18.75
N ALA A 108 6.20 10.93 19.03
CA ALA A 108 7.08 10.32 18.06
C ALA A 108 6.77 8.83 17.89
N THR A 109 6.96 8.33 16.68
CA THR A 109 7.10 6.89 16.45
C THR A 109 8.58 6.55 16.41
N ILE A 110 9.00 5.65 17.29
CA ILE A 110 10.38 5.21 17.43
C ILE A 110 10.49 3.72 17.17
N PHE A 111 11.68 3.27 16.78
CA PHE A 111 12.07 1.86 16.76
C PHE A 111 13.17 1.64 17.80
N ASN A 112 12.91 0.75 18.75
CA ASN A 112 13.85 0.30 19.78
C ASN A 112 13.56 -1.18 20.09
N GLY A 113 14.09 -2.09 19.28
CA GLY A 113 13.69 -3.52 19.26
C GLY A 113 12.28 -3.79 18.72
N ALA A 114 11.34 -2.86 18.95
CA ALA A 114 9.99 -2.84 18.39
C ALA A 114 9.56 -1.40 18.04
N ILE A 115 8.55 -1.28 17.19
CA ILE A 115 7.94 0.01 16.86
C ILE A 115 6.98 0.40 17.98
N SER A 116 7.18 1.59 18.55
CA SER A 116 6.30 2.14 19.58
C SER A 116 6.04 3.63 19.35
N ARG A 117 4.92 4.11 19.92
CA ARG A 117 4.61 5.55 19.96
C ARG A 117 4.91 6.06 21.35
N VAL A 118 5.69 7.13 21.42
CA VAL A 118 6.11 7.78 22.67
C VAL A 118 5.78 9.27 22.62
N CYS A 119 5.33 9.82 23.73
CA CYS A 119 5.10 11.23 23.96
C CYS A 119 5.99 11.71 25.11
N LYS A 120 6.02 13.02 25.36
CA LYS A 120 6.77 13.59 26.50
C LYS A 120 6.39 12.89 27.82
N GLY A 121 7.39 12.43 28.56
CA GLY A 121 7.26 11.72 29.82
C GLY A 121 7.09 10.20 29.70
N ASP A 122 6.91 9.66 28.49
CA ASP A 122 6.80 8.21 28.30
C ASP A 122 8.18 7.53 28.45
N ILE A 123 8.18 6.34 29.06
CA ILE A 123 9.38 5.51 29.27
C ILE A 123 9.62 4.69 27.99
N ILE A 124 10.86 4.72 27.48
CA ILE A 124 11.25 3.99 26.25
C ILE A 124 11.77 2.59 26.60
N ASN A 125 12.59 2.51 27.65
CA ASN A 125 13.15 1.28 28.21
C ASN A 125 13.43 1.48 29.70
N GLU A 126 13.97 0.47 30.40
CA GLU A 126 14.25 0.51 31.84
C GLU A 126 15.19 1.64 32.28
N HIS A 127 15.87 2.29 31.34
CA HIS A 127 16.90 3.29 31.62
C HIS A 127 16.57 4.67 31.05
N SER A 128 15.53 4.83 30.23
CA SER A 128 15.37 6.01 29.38
C SER A 128 13.93 6.52 29.34
N VAL A 129 13.78 7.83 29.45
CA VAL A 129 12.49 8.54 29.36
C VAL A 129 12.56 9.66 28.33
N VAL A 130 11.44 9.92 27.65
CA VAL A 130 11.31 11.07 26.75
C VAL A 130 11.22 12.35 27.57
N SER A 131 12.21 13.23 27.45
CA SER A 131 12.20 14.52 28.14
C SER A 131 11.48 15.60 27.35
N ASP A 132 11.62 15.62 26.01
CA ASP A 132 10.94 16.57 25.15
C ASP A 132 10.85 16.07 23.70
N ILE A 133 9.93 16.64 22.91
CA ILE A 133 9.77 16.34 21.49
C ILE A 133 9.59 17.65 20.72
N THR A 134 10.42 17.85 19.70
CA THR A 134 10.31 18.98 18.77
C THR A 134 9.82 18.51 17.39
N GLY A 135 9.70 19.41 16.41
CA GLY A 135 9.35 19.02 15.04
C GLY A 135 10.43 18.19 14.32
N ASN A 136 11.68 18.19 14.81
CA ASN A 136 12.82 17.60 14.11
C ASN A 136 13.57 16.54 14.92
N TYR A 137 13.39 16.47 16.24
CA TYR A 137 14.10 15.54 17.08
C TYR A 137 13.34 15.22 18.38
N VAL A 138 13.72 14.10 19.00
CA VAL A 138 13.27 13.66 20.33
C VAL A 138 14.43 13.76 21.31
N GLU A 139 14.18 14.29 22.50
CA GLU A 139 15.13 14.33 23.61
C GLU A 139 14.87 13.19 24.59
N ILE A 140 15.93 12.46 24.93
CA ILE A 140 15.89 11.32 25.84
C ILE A 140 16.83 11.58 27.01
N ARG A 141 16.37 11.23 28.21
CA ARG A 141 17.15 11.33 29.44
C ARG A 141 17.25 9.97 30.12
N SER A 142 18.40 9.71 30.72
CA SER A 142 18.60 8.60 31.65
C SER A 142 17.70 8.75 32.89
N ILE A 143 16.98 7.69 33.26
CA ILE A 143 16.15 7.65 34.47
C ILE A 143 17.04 7.62 35.72
N ASN A 144 18.16 6.91 35.64
CA ASN A 144 19.02 6.63 36.80
C ASN A 144 20.02 7.75 37.10
N ASN A 145 20.27 8.64 36.14
CA ASN A 145 21.18 9.75 36.34
C ASN A 145 20.70 11.00 35.60
N ILE A 146 20.03 11.89 36.33
CA ILE A 146 19.49 13.15 35.81
C ILE A 146 20.60 14.12 35.39
N SER A 147 21.84 13.92 35.86
CA SER A 147 23.00 14.75 35.48
C SER A 147 23.61 14.37 34.12
N ASP A 148 23.20 13.25 33.54
CA ASP A 148 23.67 12.83 32.22
C ASP A 148 23.20 13.80 31.12
N PRO A 149 24.03 14.01 30.09
CA PRO A 149 23.68 14.86 28.97
C PRO A 149 22.44 14.29 28.25
N VAL A 150 21.52 15.19 27.90
CA VAL A 150 20.32 14.84 27.15
C VAL A 150 20.72 14.34 25.76
N GLN A 151 20.30 13.13 25.42
CA GLN A 151 20.53 12.56 24.09
C GLN A 151 19.47 13.06 23.13
N LYS A 152 19.89 13.55 21.96
CA LYS A 152 19.00 14.00 20.89
C LYS A 152 18.98 12.99 19.75
N ILE A 153 17.79 12.53 19.39
CA ILE A 153 17.57 11.64 18.25
C ILE A 153 16.84 12.42 17.17
N PHE A 154 17.52 12.64 16.04
CA PHE A 154 17.00 13.43 14.94
C PHE A 154 16.18 12.58 13.97
N LEU A 155 15.14 13.19 13.42
CA LEU A 155 14.38 12.65 12.31
C LEU A 155 15.27 12.74 11.06
N ARG A 156 15.61 11.59 10.47
CA ARG A 156 16.43 11.51 9.25
C ARG A 156 15.56 11.43 8.01
#